data_AF-A0A453NN57-F1
#
_entry.id   AF-A0A453NN57-F1
#
_cell.length_a   1.000
_cell.length_b   1.000
_cell.length_c   1.000
_cell.angle_alpha   90.00
_cell.angle_beta   90.00
_cell.angle_gamma   90.00
#
_symmetry.space_group_name_H-M   'P 1'
#
loop_
_entity.id
_entity.type
_entity.pdbx_description
1 polymer ?
#
loop_
_entity_poly.entity_id
_entity_poly.type
_entity_poly.pdbx_seq_one_letter_code
_entity_poly.pdbx_strand_id
1 'polypeptide(L)'
;QARAHLLDTEPFEHAFGPKGKRKRPKLSSLDYESLIKKADDSQDAFEEKHASSKLPKDEEEDGLRDLVRHNMFEKGQSKRIWGELYKVLDSSDVVVQVLDARDPMGTRCYHLEKHLKENAKHKHLVFLLNKCDLIPAWA
;
A
#
# COMPACT_ATOMS: atom_id res chain seq x y z
N GLN A 1 21.28 0.74 3.88
CA GLN A 1 22.43 0.53 2.97
C GLN A 1 21.88 0.47 1.55
N ALA A 2 22.27 1.38 0.65
CA ALA A 2 21.80 1.33 -0.74
C ALA A 2 22.33 0.05 -1.40
N ARG A 3 21.45 -0.76 -2.00
CA ARG A 3 21.86 -1.95 -2.75
C ARG A 3 22.72 -1.51 -3.94
N ALA A 4 23.84 -2.19 -4.17
CA ALA A 4 24.69 -1.92 -5.32
C ALA A 4 23.89 -2.09 -6.63
N HIS A 5 24.14 -1.23 -7.61
CA HIS A 5 23.44 -1.23 -8.89
C HIS A 5 23.95 -2.38 -9.76
N LEU A 6 23.27 -3.53 -9.70
CA LEU A 6 23.70 -4.78 -10.35
C LEU A 6 23.88 -4.64 -11.87
N LEU A 7 23.09 -3.75 -12.50
CA LEU A 7 23.10 -3.53 -13.95
C LEU A 7 24.39 -2.91 -14.49
N ASP A 8 25.16 -2.22 -13.64
CA ASP A 8 26.47 -1.67 -14.02
C ASP A 8 27.50 -2.78 -14.21
N THR A 9 27.31 -3.91 -13.52
CA THR A 9 28.23 -5.07 -13.56
C THR A 9 27.73 -6.18 -14.49
N GLU A 10 26.42 -6.41 -14.55
CA GLU A 10 25.78 -7.45 -15.35
C GLU A 10 24.53 -6.90 -16.06
N PRO A 11 24.66 -6.42 -17.31
CA PRO A 11 23.52 -6.02 -18.13
C PRO A 11 22.62 -7.22 -18.44
N PHE A 12 21.32 -6.98 -18.65
CA PHE A 12 20.35 -8.03 -18.95
C PHE A 12 20.75 -8.91 -20.15
N GLU A 13 21.31 -8.32 -21.20
CA GLU A 13 21.78 -9.07 -22.39
C GLU A 13 22.85 -10.12 -22.06
N HIS A 14 23.65 -9.88 -21.01
CA HIS A 14 24.72 -10.79 -20.60
C HIS A 14 24.28 -11.78 -19.52
N ALA A 15 23.21 -11.49 -18.79
CA ALA A 15 22.67 -12.36 -17.75
C ALA A 15 21.84 -13.53 -18.30
N PHE A 16 21.00 -13.29 -19.32
CA PHE A 16 20.12 -14.30 -19.94
C PHE A 16 19.90 -14.02 -21.44
N GLY A 17 19.65 -15.07 -22.23
CA GLY A 17 19.36 -14.97 -23.67
C GLY A 17 20.54 -15.34 -24.58
N PRO A 18 20.41 -15.11 -25.91
CA PRO A 18 21.38 -15.59 -26.90
C PRO A 18 22.81 -15.05 -26.73
N LYS A 19 22.94 -13.83 -26.18
CA LYS A 19 24.22 -13.18 -25.86
C LYS A 19 24.68 -13.40 -24.40
N GLY A 20 24.07 -14.39 -23.71
CA GLY A 20 24.33 -14.71 -22.32
C GLY A 20 25.78 -15.13 -22.08
N LYS A 21 26.50 -14.35 -21.26
CA LYS A 21 27.90 -14.62 -20.86
C LYS A 21 28.00 -15.27 -19.48
N ARG A 22 26.93 -15.24 -18.67
CA ARG A 22 26.91 -15.81 -17.33
C ARG A 22 26.89 -17.34 -17.36
N LYS A 23 28.02 -17.98 -17.02
CA LYS A 23 28.15 -19.46 -17.00
C LYS A 23 27.94 -20.09 -15.63
N ARG A 24 28.17 -19.35 -14.54
CA ARG A 24 28.04 -19.86 -13.16
C ARG A 24 27.21 -18.88 -12.32
N PRO A 25 26.36 -19.39 -11.42
CA PRO A 25 25.64 -18.54 -10.47
C PRO A 25 26.59 -18.00 -9.39
N LYS A 26 26.32 -16.79 -8.91
CA LYS A 26 26.92 -16.26 -7.69
C LYS A 26 26.13 -16.82 -6.52
N LEU A 27 26.63 -17.89 -5.91
CA LEU A 27 25.99 -18.53 -4.75
C LEU A 27 26.26 -17.71 -3.49
N SER A 28 25.26 -17.62 -2.62
CA SER A 28 25.37 -16.98 -1.31
C SER A 28 25.78 -17.95 -0.19
N SER A 29 25.94 -19.23 -0.52
CA SER A 29 26.35 -20.33 0.36
C SER A 29 27.68 -20.89 -0.10
N LEU A 30 28.57 -21.19 0.83
CA LEU A 30 29.90 -21.76 0.55
C LEU A 30 29.85 -23.30 0.58
N ASP A 31 29.07 -23.87 1.50
CA ASP A 31 29.01 -25.31 1.74
C ASP A 31 27.64 -25.91 1.41
N TYR A 32 27.62 -27.21 1.10
CA TYR A 32 26.40 -27.94 0.78
C TYR A 32 25.40 -27.96 1.95
N GLU A 33 25.89 -28.14 3.17
CA GLU A 33 25.06 -28.12 4.38
C GLU A 33 24.37 -26.75 4.56
N SER A 34 25.08 -25.66 4.29
CA SER A 34 24.52 -24.31 4.38
C SER A 34 23.47 -24.01 3.31
N LEU A 35 23.54 -24.70 2.16
CA LEU A 35 22.55 -24.59 1.10
C LEU A 35 21.26 -25.35 1.45
N ILE A 36 21.38 -26.54 2.05
CA ILE A 36 20.22 -27.33 2.51
C ILE A 36 19.45 -26.55 3.57
N LYS A 37 20.13 -26.02 4.60
CA LYS A 37 19.48 -25.24 5.67
C LYS A 37 18.69 -24.06 5.10
N LYS A 38 19.25 -23.32 4.14
CA LYS A 38 18.54 -22.21 3.47
C LYS A 38 17.33 -22.68 2.66
N ALA A 39 17.38 -23.88 2.08
CA ALA A 39 16.25 -24.44 1.34
C ALA A 39 15.13 -24.81 2.31
N ASP A 40 15.45 -25.44 3.44
CA ASP A 40 14.50 -25.76 4.51
C ASP A 40 13.87 -24.48 5.09
N ASP A 41 14.69 -23.48 5.47
CA ASP A 41 14.20 -22.18 5.96
C ASP A 41 13.28 -21.48 4.93
N SER A 42 13.61 -21.59 3.64
CA SER A 42 12.80 -21.03 2.56
C SER A 42 11.48 -21.78 2.37
N GLN A 43 11.48 -23.10 2.60
CA GLN A 43 10.28 -23.93 2.53
C GLN A 43 9.36 -23.60 3.70
N ASP A 44 9.89 -23.53 4.92
CA ASP A 44 9.14 -23.17 6.13
C ASP A 44 8.53 -21.77 5.98
N ALA A 45 9.29 -20.79 5.49
CA ALA A 45 8.79 -19.43 5.24
C ALA A 45 7.73 -19.38 4.13
N PHE A 46 7.81 -20.27 3.14
CA PHE A 46 6.78 -20.39 2.11
C PHE A 46 5.50 -21.01 2.67
N GLU A 47 5.62 -22.08 3.45
CA GLU A 47 4.49 -22.74 4.12
C GLU A 47 3.80 -21.79 5.10
N GLU A 48 4.55 -21.03 5.90
CA GLU A 48 4.00 -20.03 6.81
C GLU A 48 3.26 -18.91 6.05
N LYS A 49 3.84 -18.41 4.94
CA LYS A 49 3.18 -17.41 4.08
C LYS A 49 1.97 -17.98 3.36
N HIS A 50 2.00 -19.22 2.92
CA HIS A 50 0.88 -19.86 2.22
C HIS A 50 -0.25 -20.21 3.20
N ALA A 51 0.09 -20.62 4.42
CA ALA A 51 -0.86 -20.87 5.50
C ALA A 51 -1.50 -19.59 6.06
N SER A 52 -0.76 -18.48 6.15
CA SER A 52 -1.29 -17.17 6.57
C SER A 52 -2.02 -16.45 5.44
N SER A 53 -1.56 -16.59 4.20
CA SER A 53 -2.21 -16.10 3.00
C SER A 53 -3.26 -17.11 2.52
N LYS A 54 -4.19 -17.47 3.40
CA LYS A 54 -5.51 -18.01 3.00
C LYS A 54 -6.31 -16.90 2.32
N LEU A 55 -5.82 -16.40 1.19
CA LEU A 55 -6.70 -15.90 0.15
C LEU A 55 -7.35 -17.13 -0.48
N PRO A 56 -8.64 -17.06 -0.83
CA PRO A 56 -9.46 -18.21 -1.16
C PRO A 56 -8.95 -18.83 -2.46
N LYS A 57 -8.13 -19.88 -2.33
CA LYS A 57 -7.71 -20.72 -3.45
C LYS A 57 -8.83 -21.65 -3.93
N ASP A 58 -9.99 -21.62 -3.28
CA ASP A 58 -11.15 -22.46 -3.57
C ASP A 58 -12.18 -21.76 -4.48
N GLU A 59 -11.97 -20.50 -4.88
CA GLU A 59 -12.93 -19.78 -5.74
C GLU A 59 -12.94 -20.24 -7.20
N GLU A 60 -11.85 -20.87 -7.68
CA GLU A 60 -11.79 -21.38 -9.06
C GLU A 60 -12.40 -22.78 -9.22
N GLU A 61 -12.66 -23.52 -8.12
CA GLU A 61 -13.23 -24.88 -8.20
C GLU A 61 -14.76 -24.91 -8.22
N ASP A 62 -15.45 -23.91 -7.65
CA ASP A 62 -16.92 -23.86 -7.58
C ASP A 62 -17.57 -22.92 -8.63
N GLY A 63 -16.76 -22.24 -9.46
CA GLY A 63 -17.25 -21.33 -10.50
C GLY A 63 -18.04 -20.12 -9.99
N LEU A 64 -18.06 -19.90 -8.67
CA LEU A 64 -18.78 -18.81 -8.03
C LEU A 64 -17.92 -17.54 -8.05
N ARG A 65 -18.30 -16.59 -8.90
CA ARG A 65 -17.67 -15.26 -8.90
C ARG A 65 -18.24 -14.42 -7.78
N ASP A 66 -17.35 -13.68 -7.11
CA ASP A 66 -17.73 -12.60 -6.21
C ASP A 66 -18.70 -11.64 -6.88
N LEU A 67 -19.71 -11.22 -6.11
CA LEU A 67 -20.69 -10.26 -6.58
C LEU A 67 -20.01 -8.93 -6.91
N VAL A 68 -20.41 -8.33 -8.03
CA VAL A 68 -19.93 -6.99 -8.41
C VAL A 68 -20.29 -6.00 -7.32
N ARG A 69 -19.29 -5.24 -6.84
CA ARG A 69 -19.50 -4.17 -5.86
C ARG A 69 -20.51 -3.18 -6.40
N HIS A 70 -21.50 -2.85 -5.59
CA HIS A 70 -22.55 -1.94 -6.00
C HIS A 70 -22.01 -0.50 -6.18
N ASN A 71 -22.39 0.16 -7.28
CA ASN A 71 -21.94 1.52 -7.64
C ASN A 71 -22.18 2.58 -6.55
N MET A 72 -23.05 2.31 -5.58
CA MET A 72 -23.27 3.20 -4.44
C MET A 72 -22.00 3.43 -3.61
N PHE A 73 -21.09 2.45 -3.54
CA PHE A 73 -19.84 2.59 -2.78
C PHE A 73 -18.81 3.51 -3.43
N GLU A 74 -18.99 3.85 -4.70
CA GLU A 74 -18.14 4.81 -5.44
C GLU A 74 -18.62 6.26 -5.31
N LYS A 75 -19.81 6.47 -4.71
CA LYS A 75 -20.34 7.81 -4.48
C LYS A 75 -19.36 8.60 -3.59
N GLY A 76 -19.20 9.89 -3.91
CA GLY A 76 -18.23 10.76 -3.24
C GLY A 76 -16.84 10.78 -3.90
N GLN A 77 -16.49 9.79 -4.73
CA GLN A 77 -15.18 9.70 -5.38
C GLN A 77 -15.13 10.27 -6.80
N SER A 78 -16.21 10.91 -7.25
CA SER A 78 -16.29 11.43 -8.63
C SER A 78 -15.30 12.56 -8.87
N LYS A 79 -14.77 12.65 -10.10
CA LYS A 79 -13.88 13.75 -10.52
C LYS A 79 -14.47 15.14 -10.29
N ARG A 80 -15.80 15.27 -10.41
CA ARG A 80 -16.51 16.53 -10.16
C ARG A 80 -16.36 16.98 -8.71
N ILE A 81 -16.55 16.07 -7.75
CA ILE A 81 -16.46 16.37 -6.30
C ILE A 81 -15.02 16.72 -5.95
N TRP A 82 -14.05 15.94 -6.42
CA TRP A 82 -12.63 16.24 -6.23
C TRP A 82 -12.23 17.58 -6.85
N GLY A 83 -12.75 17.91 -8.04
CA GLY A 83 -12.51 19.20 -8.68
C GLY A 83 -13.00 20.38 -7.83
N GLU A 84 -14.21 20.30 -7.25
CA GLU A 84 -14.71 21.33 -6.34
C GLU A 84 -13.90 21.41 -5.04
N LEU A 85 -13.52 20.26 -4.47
CA LEU A 85 -12.68 20.21 -3.27
C LEU A 85 -11.35 20.94 -3.46
N TYR A 86 -10.64 20.69 -4.57
CA TYR A 86 -9.36 21.34 -4.84
C TYR A 86 -9.51 22.86 -5.08
N LYS A 87 -10.62 23.32 -5.65
CA LYS A 87 -10.90 24.76 -5.76
C LYS A 87 -11.02 25.42 -4.39
N VAL A 88 -11.75 24.81 -3.46
CA VAL A 88 -11.89 25.31 -2.09
C VAL A 88 -10.56 25.26 -1.35
N LEU A 89 -9.77 24.20 -1.58
CA LEU A 89 -8.45 24.06 -0.98
C LEU A 89 -7.51 25.19 -1.42
N ASP A 90 -7.55 25.56 -2.69
CA ASP A 90 -6.69 26.61 -3.23
C ASP A 90 -7.12 28.00 -2.75
N SER A 91 -8.43 28.27 -2.67
CA SER A 91 -8.96 29.56 -2.23
C SER A 91 -8.93 29.83 -0.72
N SER A 92 -8.64 28.81 0.11
CA SER A 92 -8.66 28.92 1.57
C SER A 92 -7.27 29.07 2.18
N ASP A 93 -7.12 29.91 3.20
CA ASP A 93 -5.89 30.01 4.00
C ASP A 93 -5.85 28.98 5.14
N VAL A 94 -7.03 28.65 5.68
CA VAL A 94 -7.22 27.69 6.76
C VAL A 94 -8.25 26.65 6.34
N VAL A 95 -7.90 25.38 6.47
CA VAL A 95 -8.74 24.23 6.15
C VAL A 95 -9.13 23.55 7.45
N VAL A 96 -10.44 23.41 7.67
CA VAL A 96 -10.97 22.68 8.83
C VAL A 96 -11.48 21.33 8.36
N GLN A 97 -10.90 20.27 8.88
CA GLN A 97 -11.35 18.91 8.63
C GLN A 97 -12.22 18.44 9.80
N VAL A 98 -13.51 18.33 9.52
CA VAL A 98 -14.50 17.87 10.48
C VAL A 98 -14.45 16.33 10.57
N LEU A 99 -14.28 15.82 11.78
CA LEU A 99 -14.19 14.41 12.10
C LEU A 99 -15.40 14.00 12.94
N ASP A 100 -15.91 12.78 12.74
CA ASP A 100 -16.97 12.22 13.59
C ASP A 100 -16.32 11.63 14.85
N ALA A 101 -16.71 12.10 16.04
CA ALA A 101 -16.08 11.73 17.30
C ALA A 101 -16.20 10.23 17.62
N ARG A 102 -17.15 9.52 17.01
CA ARG A 102 -17.31 8.06 17.16
C ARG A 102 -16.23 7.26 16.44
N ASP A 103 -15.73 7.78 15.32
CA ASP A 103 -14.63 7.18 14.56
C ASP A 103 -13.79 8.26 13.87
N PRO A 104 -12.96 8.99 14.64
CA PRO A 104 -12.17 10.08 14.10
C PRO A 104 -11.06 9.57 13.16
N MET A 105 -10.60 8.34 13.32
CA MET A 105 -9.52 7.77 12.49
C MET A 105 -10.05 7.25 11.16
N GLY A 106 -11.26 6.68 11.12
CA GLY A 106 -11.91 6.24 9.88
C GLY A 106 -12.50 7.37 9.06
N THR A 107 -12.92 8.48 9.69
CA THR A 107 -13.43 9.67 8.97
C THR A 107 -12.33 10.66 8.56
N ARG A 108 -11.07 10.40 8.94
CA ARG A 108 -9.90 11.21 8.57
C ARG A 108 -9.38 10.87 7.18
N CYS A 109 -9.05 11.90 6.42
CA CYS A 109 -8.58 11.80 5.04
C CYS A 109 -7.08 12.09 4.92
N TYR A 110 -6.25 11.07 5.11
CA TYR A 110 -4.78 11.18 5.02
C TYR A 110 -4.27 11.66 3.67
N HIS A 111 -5.02 11.37 2.60
CA HIS A 111 -4.66 11.81 1.25
C HIS A 111 -4.59 13.35 1.16
N LEU A 112 -5.60 14.03 1.72
CA LEU A 112 -5.68 15.48 1.72
C LEU A 112 -4.56 16.10 2.58
N GLU A 113 -4.26 15.50 3.72
CA GLU A 113 -3.20 15.96 4.62
C GLU A 113 -1.82 15.87 3.99
N LYS A 114 -1.54 14.72 3.34
CA LYS A 114 -0.30 14.53 2.60
C LYS A 114 -0.19 15.54 1.46
N HIS A 115 -1.28 15.73 0.71
CA HIS A 115 -1.32 16.70 -0.38
C HIS A 115 -1.04 18.12 0.11
N LEU A 116 -1.67 18.56 1.20
CA LEU A 116 -1.42 19.87 1.81
C LEU A 116 0.03 20.02 2.31
N LYS A 117 0.56 18.98 2.97
CA LYS A 117 1.94 18.98 3.49
C LYS A 117 3.00 19.06 2.38
N GLU A 118 2.74 18.42 1.24
CA GLU A 118 3.67 18.39 0.10
C GLU A 118 3.54 19.63 -0.78
N ASN A 119 2.32 20.08 -1.08
CA ASN A 119 2.06 21.11 -2.09
C ASN A 119 1.70 22.50 -1.52
N ALA A 120 1.17 22.58 -0.29
CA ALA A 120 0.59 23.81 0.26
C ALA A 120 0.95 24.03 1.74
N LYS A 121 2.26 24.03 2.07
CA LYS A 121 2.77 24.17 3.45
C LYS A 121 2.37 25.44 4.18
N HIS A 122 1.96 26.48 3.46
CA HIS A 122 1.53 27.76 4.02
C HIS A 122 0.08 27.71 4.55
N LYS A 123 -0.71 26.72 4.11
CA LYS A 123 -2.10 26.58 4.56
C LYS A 123 -2.13 25.87 5.91
N HIS A 124 -3.00 26.32 6.80
CA HIS A 124 -3.18 25.69 8.10
C HIS A 124 -4.27 24.63 8.05
N LEU A 125 -4.00 23.45 8.61
CA LEU A 125 -4.99 22.38 8.76
C LEU A 125 -5.38 22.23 10.23
N VAL A 126 -6.69 22.29 10.51
CA VAL A 126 -7.26 22.15 11.86
C VAL A 126 -8.27 21.01 11.87
N PHE A 127 -8.24 20.17 12.91
CA PHE A 127 -9.24 19.11 13.11
C PHE A 127 -10.37 19.59 14.03
N LEU A 128 -11.61 19.36 13.61
CA LEU A 128 -12.80 19.64 14.41
C LEU A 128 -13.52 18.32 14.72
N LEU A 129 -13.49 17.89 15.97
CA LEU A 129 -14.30 16.75 16.41
C LEU A 129 -15.77 17.19 16.55
N ASN A 130 -16.65 16.50 15.84
CA ASN A 130 -18.09 16.75 15.81
C ASN A 130 -18.86 15.51 16.26
N LYS A 131 -20.12 15.72 16.69
CA LYS A 131 -20.99 14.69 17.28
C LYS A 131 -20.49 14.14 18.61
N CYS A 132 -19.88 15.01 19.43
CA CYS A 132 -19.39 14.64 20.76
C CYS A 132 -20.52 14.26 21.72
N ASP A 133 -21.77 14.57 21.41
CA ASP A 133 -22.96 14.11 22.13
C ASP A 133 -23.17 12.59 22.05
N LEU A 134 -22.64 11.95 21.01
CA LEU A 134 -22.79 10.51 20.77
C LEU A 134 -21.73 9.66 21.47
N ILE A 135 -20.77 10.29 22.15
CA ILE A 135 -19.72 9.62 22.92
C ILE A 135 -19.73 10.15 24.35
N PRO A 136 -19.31 9.36 25.35
CA PRO A 136 -19.25 9.87 26.72
C PRO A 136 -18.15 10.93 26.84
N ALA A 137 -18.30 11.85 27.79
CA ALA A 137 -17.38 12.97 27.99
C ALA A 137 -15.93 12.57 28.37
N TRP A 138 -15.70 11.30 28.72
CA TRP A 138 -14.38 10.75 29.05
C TRP A 138 -13.69 10.03 27.88
N ALA A 139 -14.39 9.89 26.75
CA ALA A 139 -13.85 9.27 25.54
C ALA A 139 -12.97 10.24 24.74
#